data_AF-A0A7U9MVJ3-F1
#
_entry.id   AF-A0A7U9MVJ3-F1
#
_cell.length_a   1.000
_cell.length_b   1.000
_cell.length_c   1.000
_cell.angle_alpha   90.00
_cell.angle_beta   90.00
_cell.angle_gamma   90.00
#
_symmetry.space_group_name_H-M   'P 1'
#
loop_
_entity.id
_entity.type
_entity.pdbx_description
1 polymer ?
#
loop_
_entity_poly.entity_id
_entity_poly.type
_entity_poly.pdbx_seq_one_letter_code
_entity_poly.pdbx_strand_id
1 'polypeptide(L)'
;MRSTSKRRSATGRVLQPREMTCGEADTIVFDKTGTLTKAKPVVADVIPFQGDEPDELLRIAACLEEHFPHSMARAVVEAAGQKGLEHIEMHSRVEYIVACGIGKIVMMTGDSERTARAIAEKVGVDEYYSEVLPEDKARFVESEKRAGRKVVMVGNGINDSPALSAADVGIAVSDGAEIARKIADIMIGSDDLCGLVTLKRLGNVLVGRIHKNYRAIVGFNTALILLGVGGILQPTSSALLHNTSTLAISLKSMQDLL
;
A
#
# COMPACT_ATOMS: atom_id res chain seq x y z
N MET A 1 -56.07 6.87 -4.30
CA MET A 1 -55.62 5.45 -4.23
C MET A 1 -55.41 4.97 -5.67
N ARG A 2 -54.26 4.53 -6.18
CA ARG A 2 -52.96 4.14 -5.64
C ARG A 2 -51.88 4.58 -6.63
N SER A 3 -50.78 5.11 -6.10
CA SER A 3 -49.51 5.34 -6.78
C SER A 3 -48.85 4.00 -7.12
N THR A 4 -48.49 3.79 -8.39
CA THR A 4 -47.67 2.66 -8.85
C THR A 4 -46.21 3.10 -8.94
N SER A 5 -45.50 2.86 -7.84
CA SER A 5 -44.06 2.96 -7.71
C SER A 5 -43.33 2.04 -8.70
N LYS A 6 -42.58 2.63 -9.64
CA LYS A 6 -41.56 1.95 -10.44
C LYS A 6 -40.39 1.55 -9.53
N ARG A 7 -40.34 0.27 -9.15
CA ARG A 7 -39.12 -0.35 -8.60
C ARG A 7 -38.06 -0.39 -9.70
N ARG A 8 -37.06 0.50 -9.62
CA ARG A 8 -35.81 0.36 -10.37
C ARG A 8 -35.05 -0.84 -9.79
N SER A 9 -34.73 -1.80 -10.64
CA SER A 9 -33.91 -2.96 -10.28
C SER A 9 -32.51 -2.49 -9.91
N ALA A 10 -32.10 -2.77 -8.68
CA ALA A 10 -30.71 -2.75 -8.27
C ALA A 10 -30.03 -3.95 -8.96
N THR A 11 -29.42 -3.71 -10.10
CA THR A 11 -28.50 -4.67 -10.72
C THR A 11 -27.24 -4.68 -9.84
N GLY A 12 -27.19 -5.61 -8.89
CA GLY A 12 -25.98 -5.88 -8.13
C GLY A 12 -24.87 -6.27 -9.10
N ARG A 13 -23.84 -5.42 -9.22
CA ARG A 13 -22.58 -5.83 -9.85
C ARG A 13 -22.05 -6.97 -8.99
N VAL A 14 -21.96 -8.16 -9.57
CA VAL A 14 -21.12 -9.23 -9.04
C VAL A 14 -19.71 -8.66 -9.01
N LEU A 15 -19.20 -8.35 -7.81
CA LEU A 15 -17.80 -8.01 -7.62
C LEU A 15 -17.00 -9.24 -8.06
N GLN A 16 -16.31 -9.13 -9.20
CA GLN A 16 -15.37 -10.18 -9.61
C GLN A 16 -14.28 -10.28 -8.52
N PRO A 17 -13.85 -11.49 -8.13
CA PRO A 17 -12.72 -11.65 -7.23
C PRO A 17 -11.51 -10.93 -7.81
N ARG A 18 -10.93 -9.99 -7.05
CA ARG A 18 -9.67 -9.35 -7.43
C ARG A 18 -8.55 -10.37 -7.18
N GLU A 19 -8.05 -10.98 -8.26
CA GLU A 19 -7.05 -12.06 -8.20
C GLU A 19 -5.61 -11.54 -8.00
N MET A 20 -5.42 -10.22 -8.06
CA MET A 20 -4.11 -9.60 -8.11
C MET A 20 -3.59 -9.22 -6.72
N THR A 21 -2.33 -9.50 -6.44
CA THR A 21 -1.67 -9.08 -5.19
C THR A 21 -0.96 -7.74 -5.37
N CYS A 22 -0.82 -6.94 -4.30
CA CYS A 22 0.00 -5.71 -4.33
C CYS A 22 1.43 -5.94 -4.87
N GLY A 23 1.97 -7.16 -4.73
CA GLY A 23 3.26 -7.56 -5.27
C GLY A 23 3.38 -7.46 -6.79
N GLU A 24 2.26 -7.49 -7.52
CA GLU A 24 2.27 -7.40 -8.98
C GLU A 24 2.08 -5.97 -9.51
N ALA A 25 1.78 -5.01 -8.62
CA ALA A 25 1.53 -3.63 -9.03
C ALA A 25 2.77 -2.94 -9.60
N ASP A 26 2.60 -2.25 -10.72
CA ASP A 26 3.63 -1.45 -11.37
C ASP A 26 3.33 0.06 -11.32
N THR A 27 2.08 0.42 -11.01
CA THR A 27 1.59 1.79 -11.01
C THR A 27 0.85 2.08 -9.71
N ILE A 28 1.22 3.16 -9.03
CA ILE A 28 0.48 3.65 -7.86
C ILE A 28 -0.09 5.03 -8.17
N VAL A 29 -1.40 5.17 -7.99
CA VAL A 29 -2.13 6.43 -8.09
C VAL A 29 -2.48 6.89 -6.68
N PHE A 30 -2.04 8.07 -6.31
CA PHE A 30 -2.35 8.69 -5.04
C PHE A 30 -3.40 9.79 -5.22
N ASP A 31 -4.43 9.79 -4.39
CA ASP A 31 -5.15 11.01 -4.09
C ASP A 31 -4.27 11.95 -3.27
N LYS A 32 -4.45 13.26 -3.42
CA LYS A 32 -3.70 14.24 -2.63
C LYS A 32 -4.32 14.46 -1.24
N THR A 33 -5.58 14.85 -1.19
CA THR A 33 -6.16 15.53 -0.02
C THR A 33 -6.50 14.53 1.07
N GLY A 34 -5.73 14.52 2.16
CA GLY A 34 -5.87 13.57 3.27
C GLY A 34 -5.32 12.17 2.96
N THR A 35 -4.57 12.03 1.87
CA THR A 35 -3.77 10.84 1.53
C THR A 35 -2.28 11.21 1.46
N LEU A 36 -1.87 12.12 0.56
CA LEU A 36 -0.51 12.69 0.53
C LEU A 36 -0.33 13.90 1.46
N THR A 37 -1.43 14.59 1.79
CA THR A 37 -1.41 15.73 2.70
C THR A 37 -2.30 15.48 3.90
N LYS A 38 -1.74 15.40 5.10
CA LYS A 38 -2.53 15.42 6.34
C LYS A 38 -2.78 16.84 6.83
N ALA A 39 -3.77 17.02 7.71
CA ALA A 39 -3.76 18.12 8.66
C ALA A 39 -2.39 18.11 9.35
N LYS A 40 -1.68 19.24 9.38
CA LYS A 40 -0.38 19.35 10.04
C LYS A 40 -0.64 19.51 11.55
N PRO A 41 -0.44 18.47 12.39
CA PRO A 41 -0.43 18.70 13.83
C PRO A 41 0.67 19.71 14.15
N VAL A 42 0.40 20.57 15.13
CA VAL A 42 1.35 21.56 15.63
C VAL A 42 1.50 21.34 17.12
N VAL A 43 2.72 21.49 17.63
CA VAL A 43 2.97 21.44 19.08
C VAL A 43 2.28 22.64 19.71
N ALA A 44 1.29 22.37 20.57
CA ALA A 44 0.53 23.40 21.27
C ALA A 44 1.24 23.85 22.55
N ASP A 45 1.81 22.92 23.30
CA ASP A 45 2.49 23.18 24.57
C ASP A 45 3.52 22.08 24.89
N VAL A 46 4.53 22.40 25.70
CA VAL A 46 5.57 21.48 26.17
C VAL A 46 5.67 21.55 27.68
N ILE A 47 5.23 20.49 28.37
CA ILE A 47 5.14 20.45 29.83
C ILE A 47 6.20 19.46 30.37
N PRO A 48 7.33 19.94 30.92
CA PRO A 48 8.36 19.08 31.48
C PRO A 48 7.97 18.51 32.85
N PHE A 49 8.53 17.34 33.19
CA PHE A 49 8.46 16.79 34.54
C PHE A 49 9.68 17.25 35.35
N GLN A 50 9.51 17.40 36.67
CA GLN A 50 10.61 17.64 37.62
C GLN A 50 11.50 18.88 37.39
N GLY A 51 11.00 19.90 36.70
CA GLY A 51 11.72 21.17 36.52
C GLY A 51 12.77 21.16 35.41
N ASP A 52 12.74 20.16 34.53
CA ASP A 52 13.51 20.20 33.28
C ASP A 52 13.07 21.39 32.41
N GLU A 53 13.98 21.91 31.58
CA GLU A 53 13.63 22.99 30.67
C GLU A 53 12.76 22.47 29.51
N PRO A 54 11.63 23.14 29.18
CA PRO A 54 10.76 22.74 28.08
C PRO A 54 11.50 22.62 26.74
N ASP A 55 12.49 23.49 26.51
CA ASP A 55 13.27 23.50 25.28
C ASP A 55 14.22 22.29 25.20
N GLU A 56 14.75 21.83 26.33
CA GLU A 56 15.59 20.63 26.39
C GLU A 56 14.76 19.36 26.13
N LEU A 57 13.56 19.29 26.73
CA LEU A 57 12.62 18.20 26.47
C LEU A 57 12.23 18.14 24.98
N LEU A 58 11.93 19.30 24.38
CA LEU A 58 11.58 19.40 22.96
C LEU A 58 12.76 19.02 22.06
N ARG A 59 13.98 19.41 22.43
CA ARG A 59 15.23 19.06 21.71
C ARG A 59 15.48 17.55 21.71
N ILE A 60 15.30 16.89 22.85
CA ILE A 60 15.45 15.44 22.98
C ILE A 60 14.35 14.71 22.19
N ALA A 61 13.10 15.17 22.31
CA ALA A 61 11.98 14.60 21.55
C ALA A 61 12.20 14.73 20.04
N ALA A 62 12.64 15.90 19.56
CA ALA A 62 12.96 16.09 18.14
C ALA A 62 14.06 15.15 17.64
N CYS A 63 15.12 14.94 18.42
CA CYS A 63 16.17 13.98 18.08
C CYS A 63 15.65 12.54 17.96
N LEU A 64 14.77 12.11 18.87
CA LEU A 64 14.20 10.77 18.81
C LEU A 64 13.24 10.60 17.63
N GLU A 65 12.54 11.66 17.26
CA GLU A 65 11.47 11.65 16.26
C GLU A 65 11.96 11.94 14.82
N GLU A 66 13.21 12.41 14.64
CA GLU A 66 13.75 12.89 13.36
C GLU A 66 13.64 11.88 12.20
N HIS A 67 13.79 10.58 12.50
CA HIS A 67 13.72 9.50 11.49
C HIS A 67 12.38 8.77 11.46
N PHE A 68 11.41 9.20 12.27
CA PHE A 68 10.08 8.62 12.28
C PHE A 68 9.19 9.29 11.23
N PRO A 69 8.61 8.53 10.29
CA PRO A 69 7.87 9.10 9.16
C PRO A 69 6.47 9.62 9.52
N HIS A 70 6.05 9.54 10.80
CA HIS A 70 4.69 9.88 11.20
C HIS A 70 4.46 11.38 11.38
N SER A 71 3.22 11.82 11.19
CA SER A 71 2.84 13.25 11.25
C SER A 71 3.13 13.92 12.60
N MET A 72 3.02 13.18 13.71
CA MET A 72 3.33 13.71 15.04
C MET A 72 4.83 13.96 15.24
N ALA A 73 5.70 13.08 14.73
CA ALA A 73 7.15 13.20 14.79
C ALA A 73 7.59 14.47 14.09
N ARG A 74 7.08 14.66 12.86
CA ARG A 74 7.31 15.87 12.07
C ARG A 74 6.88 17.14 12.79
N ALA A 75 5.77 17.11 13.53
CA ALA A 75 5.33 18.28 14.30
C ALA A 75 6.31 18.64 15.43
N VAL A 76 6.86 17.64 16.12
CA VAL A 76 7.87 17.82 17.18
C VAL A 76 9.18 18.37 16.59
N VAL A 77 9.65 17.79 15.48
CA VAL A 77 10.86 18.22 14.77
C VAL A 77 10.71 19.63 14.18
N GLU A 78 9.58 19.93 13.53
CA GLU A 78 9.27 21.29 13.03
C GLU A 78 9.22 22.31 14.18
N ALA A 79 8.64 21.96 15.34
CA ALA A 79 8.57 22.84 16.51
C ALA A 79 9.96 23.14 17.11
N ALA A 80 10.85 22.15 17.18
CA ALA A 80 12.23 22.36 17.60
C ALA A 80 12.99 23.27 16.62
N GLY A 81 12.82 23.05 15.31
CA GLY A 81 13.42 23.89 14.26
C GLY A 81 12.94 25.35 14.29
N GLN A 82 11.65 25.60 14.55
CA GLN A 82 11.11 26.97 14.69
C GLN A 82 11.71 27.74 15.87
N LYS A 83 12.10 27.03 16.93
CA LYS A 83 12.79 27.60 18.10
C LYS A 83 14.31 27.70 17.93
N GLY A 84 14.86 27.25 16.81
CA GLY A 84 16.31 27.24 16.57
C GLY A 84 17.07 26.25 17.45
N LEU A 85 16.40 25.18 17.92
CA LEU A 85 17.02 24.16 18.76
C LEU A 85 17.79 23.16 17.87
N GLU A 86 19.12 23.28 17.87
CA GLU A 86 19.98 22.27 17.24
C GLU A 86 19.96 20.97 18.07
N HIS A 87 19.52 19.90 17.44
CA HIS A 87 19.59 18.54 17.97
C HIS A 87 20.60 17.74 17.14
N ILE A 88 21.67 17.30 17.77
CA ILE A 88 22.70 16.48 17.12
C ILE A 88 22.18 15.05 17.10
N GLU A 89 22.21 14.38 15.94
CA GLU A 89 21.84 12.96 15.81
C GLU A 89 22.64 12.12 16.82
N MET A 90 21.98 11.63 17.87
CA MET A 90 22.57 10.73 18.87
C MET A 90 22.17 9.26 18.67
N HIS A 91 21.42 8.95 17.61
CA HIS A 91 20.98 7.60 17.25
C HIS A 91 21.73 7.09 15.99
N SER A 92 21.70 5.78 15.75
CA SER A 92 22.29 5.16 14.55
C SER A 92 21.63 5.63 13.24
N ARG A 93 22.41 5.75 12.16
CA ARG A 93 21.93 6.09 10.80
C ARG A 93 20.85 5.11 10.33
N VAL A 94 19.73 5.65 9.86
CA VAL A 94 18.64 4.86 9.25
C VAL A 94 18.91 4.70 7.76
N GLU A 95 18.90 3.46 7.27
CA GLU A 95 19.12 3.13 5.86
C GLU A 95 17.78 2.90 5.17
N TYR A 96 17.37 3.81 4.28
CA TYR A 96 16.14 3.69 3.50
C TYR A 96 16.47 3.13 2.11
N ILE A 97 16.17 1.84 1.88
CA ILE A 97 16.27 1.22 0.55
C ILE A 97 14.87 1.10 -0.04
N VAL A 98 14.53 1.96 -0.99
CA VAL A 98 13.27 1.87 -1.75
C VAL A 98 13.55 1.38 -3.17
N ALA A 99 13.36 0.08 -3.38
CA ALA A 99 13.32 -0.53 -4.71
C ALA A 99 12.21 -1.59 -4.73
N CYS A 100 10.97 -1.14 -4.95
CA CYS A 100 9.78 -1.99 -4.86
C CYS A 100 9.19 -2.40 -6.21
N GLY A 101 9.82 -2.04 -7.33
CA GLY A 101 9.36 -2.43 -8.68
C GLY A 101 8.15 -1.64 -9.20
N ILE A 102 7.86 -0.47 -8.62
CA ILE A 102 6.88 0.47 -9.14
C ILE A 102 7.58 1.31 -10.22
N GLY A 103 7.02 1.32 -11.42
CA GLY A 103 7.57 2.04 -12.57
C GLY A 103 6.85 3.36 -12.89
N LYS A 104 5.71 3.63 -12.25
CA LYS A 104 4.95 4.87 -12.43
C LYS A 104 4.20 5.28 -11.15
N ILE A 105 4.42 6.50 -10.68
CA ILE A 105 3.73 7.12 -9.55
C ILE A 105 2.97 8.34 -10.06
N VAL A 106 1.66 8.33 -9.88
CA VAL A 106 0.77 9.40 -10.35
C VAL A 106 0.06 10.05 -9.17
N MET A 107 0.03 11.38 -9.13
CA MET A 107 -0.81 12.13 -8.20
C MET A 107 -2.03 12.71 -8.92
N MET A 108 -3.23 12.49 -8.38
CA MET A 108 -4.46 13.14 -8.88
C MET A 108 -5.12 13.95 -7.78
N THR A 109 -5.47 15.20 -8.08
CA THR A 109 -6.12 16.09 -7.10
C THR A 109 -7.17 16.99 -7.75
N GLY A 110 -8.20 17.34 -6.96
CA GLY A 110 -9.17 18.38 -7.32
C GLY A 110 -8.67 19.81 -7.05
N ASP A 111 -7.47 19.97 -6.48
CA ASP A 111 -6.90 21.29 -6.19
C ASP A 111 -6.37 22.00 -7.44
N SER A 112 -6.20 23.32 -7.33
CA SER A 112 -5.64 24.16 -8.40
C SER A 112 -4.23 23.73 -8.81
N GLU A 113 -3.91 23.98 -10.08
CA GLU A 113 -2.60 23.68 -10.70
C GLU A 113 -1.40 24.15 -9.86
N ARG A 114 -1.48 25.36 -9.28
CA ARG A 114 -0.40 25.92 -8.45
C ARG A 114 -0.07 25.03 -7.25
N THR A 115 -1.10 24.54 -6.58
CA THR A 115 -0.95 23.71 -5.37
C THR A 115 -0.57 22.27 -5.74
N ALA A 116 -1.11 21.75 -6.84
CA ALA A 116 -0.76 20.43 -7.35
C ALA A 116 0.73 20.36 -7.70
N ARG A 117 1.22 21.31 -8.51
CA ARG A 117 2.64 21.39 -8.91
C ARG A 117 3.59 21.46 -7.73
N ALA A 118 3.31 22.36 -6.78
CA ALA A 118 4.16 22.56 -5.62
C ALA A 118 4.31 21.30 -4.73
N ILE A 119 3.31 20.41 -4.74
CA ILE A 119 3.36 19.15 -3.99
C ILE A 119 3.99 18.05 -4.84
N ALA A 120 3.67 17.99 -6.14
CA ALA A 120 4.28 17.05 -7.06
C ALA A 120 5.81 17.16 -7.05
N GLU A 121 6.34 18.39 -7.08
CA GLU A 121 7.78 18.66 -7.02
C GLU A 121 8.40 18.23 -5.68
N LYS A 122 7.68 18.40 -4.57
CA LYS A 122 8.17 18.00 -3.23
C LYS A 122 8.17 16.49 -3.01
N VAL A 123 7.16 15.81 -3.55
CA VAL A 123 6.97 14.36 -3.37
C VAL A 123 7.75 13.57 -4.42
N GLY A 124 8.05 14.16 -5.59
CA GLY A 124 8.79 13.51 -6.66
C GLY A 124 7.95 12.47 -7.42
N VAL A 125 6.71 12.82 -7.77
CA VAL A 125 5.84 11.97 -8.60
C VAL A 125 6.20 12.08 -10.08
N ASP A 126 5.99 11.00 -10.86
CA ASP A 126 6.29 10.99 -12.29
C ASP A 126 5.30 11.84 -13.10
N GLU A 127 4.02 11.76 -12.73
CA GLU A 127 2.95 12.53 -13.35
C GLU A 127 2.00 13.09 -12.28
N TYR A 128 1.42 14.26 -12.55
CA TYR A 128 0.35 14.80 -11.72
C TYR A 128 -0.77 15.40 -12.56
N TYR A 129 -1.98 15.37 -12.01
CA TYR A 129 -3.19 15.95 -12.61
C TYR A 129 -3.91 16.82 -11.56
N SER A 130 -4.18 18.08 -11.91
CA SER A 130 -4.91 19.05 -11.08
C SER A 130 -6.36 19.21 -11.52
N GLU A 131 -7.20 19.79 -10.67
CA GLU A 131 -8.61 20.09 -10.97
C GLU A 131 -9.41 18.87 -11.48
N VAL A 132 -9.04 17.67 -11.02
CA VAL A 132 -9.59 16.38 -11.45
C VAL A 132 -10.91 16.08 -10.76
N LEU A 133 -11.94 15.71 -11.54
CA LEU A 133 -13.23 15.26 -11.01
C LEU A 133 -13.18 13.79 -10.55
N PRO A 134 -14.05 13.35 -9.63
CA PRO A 134 -14.12 11.95 -9.19
C PRO A 134 -14.21 10.92 -10.33
N GLU A 135 -15.01 11.21 -11.36
CA GLU A 135 -15.19 10.35 -12.53
C GLU A 135 -13.92 10.26 -13.38
N ASP A 136 -13.14 11.34 -13.45
CA ASP A 136 -11.88 11.38 -14.18
C ASP A 136 -10.81 10.52 -13.53
N LYS A 137 -10.77 10.47 -12.19
CA LYS A 137 -9.87 9.54 -11.48
C LYS A 137 -10.17 8.09 -11.85
N ALA A 138 -11.44 7.70 -11.87
CA ALA A 138 -11.84 6.35 -12.25
C ALA A 138 -11.53 6.04 -13.73
N ARG A 139 -11.80 6.99 -14.63
CA ARG A 139 -11.47 6.85 -16.07
C ARG A 139 -9.96 6.68 -16.28
N PHE A 140 -9.15 7.44 -15.56
CA PHE A 140 -7.70 7.31 -15.62
C PHE A 140 -7.24 5.91 -15.20
N VAL A 141 -7.72 5.43 -14.05
CA VAL A 141 -7.42 4.07 -13.57
C VAL A 141 -7.83 3.00 -14.58
N GLU A 142 -9.02 3.10 -15.17
CA GLU A 142 -9.45 2.17 -16.22
C GLU A 142 -8.56 2.24 -17.47
N SER A 143 -8.12 3.44 -17.85
CA SER A 143 -7.28 3.63 -19.04
C SER A 143 -5.89 3.01 -18.86
N GLU A 144 -5.27 3.16 -17.69
CA GLU A 144 -3.99 2.54 -17.37
C GLU A 144 -4.11 1.01 -17.31
N LYS A 145 -5.23 0.49 -16.76
CA LYS A 145 -5.53 -0.95 -16.78
C LYS A 145 -5.70 -1.49 -18.20
N ARG A 146 -6.37 -0.75 -19.09
CA ARG A 146 -6.49 -1.11 -20.52
C ARG A 146 -5.15 -1.05 -21.24
N ALA A 147 -4.21 -0.23 -20.79
CA ALA A 147 -2.83 -0.23 -21.27
C ALA A 147 -2.01 -1.43 -20.73
N GLY A 148 -2.62 -2.34 -19.97
CA GLY A 148 -1.99 -3.54 -19.44
C GLY A 148 -1.26 -3.33 -18.12
N ARG A 149 -1.34 -2.13 -17.54
CA ARG A 149 -0.73 -1.83 -16.24
C ARG A 149 -1.53 -2.42 -15.09
N LYS A 150 -0.82 -2.64 -14.00
CA LYS A 150 -1.37 -3.14 -12.75
C LYS A 150 -1.46 -2.02 -11.73
N VAL A 151 -2.67 -1.51 -11.53
CA VAL A 151 -2.91 -0.20 -10.90
C VAL A 151 -3.39 -0.35 -9.46
N VAL A 152 -2.63 0.24 -8.54
CA VAL A 152 -3.03 0.47 -7.15
C VAL A 152 -3.55 1.90 -7.02
N MET A 153 -4.75 2.06 -6.49
CA MET A 153 -5.30 3.38 -6.14
C MET A 153 -5.24 3.56 -4.62
N VAL A 154 -4.67 4.66 -4.15
CA VAL A 154 -4.62 5.04 -2.73
C VAL A 154 -5.47 6.30 -2.55
N GLY A 155 -6.44 6.24 -1.62
CA GLY A 155 -7.32 7.37 -1.34
C GLY A 155 -7.89 7.35 0.07
N ASN A 156 -8.67 8.35 0.43
CA ASN A 156 -9.22 8.49 1.77
C ASN A 156 -10.73 8.80 1.78
N GLY A 157 -11.35 8.96 0.60
CA GLY A 157 -12.62 9.68 0.53
C GLY A 157 -13.76 9.01 -0.23
N ILE A 158 -14.90 9.69 -0.13
CA ILE A 158 -16.09 9.48 -0.97
C ILE A 158 -15.76 9.74 -2.45
N ASN A 159 -14.91 10.75 -2.71
CA ASN A 159 -14.51 11.15 -4.06
C ASN A 159 -13.61 10.12 -4.76
N ASP A 160 -12.86 9.31 -4.00
CA ASP A 160 -11.97 8.29 -4.56
C ASP A 160 -12.65 6.93 -4.66
N SER A 161 -13.85 6.80 -4.09
CA SER A 161 -14.61 5.54 -4.08
C SER A 161 -14.78 4.92 -5.48
N PRO A 162 -15.09 5.70 -6.55
CA PRO A 162 -15.14 5.15 -7.91
C PRO A 162 -13.77 4.64 -8.40
N ALA A 163 -12.68 5.37 -8.12
CA ALA A 163 -11.34 4.99 -8.54
C ALA A 163 -10.79 3.78 -7.75
N LEU A 164 -11.04 3.73 -6.44
CA LEU A 164 -10.73 2.60 -5.56
C LEU A 164 -11.43 1.32 -6.03
N SER A 165 -12.66 1.44 -6.55
CA SER A 165 -13.40 0.30 -7.10
C SER A 165 -12.96 -0.09 -8.52
N ALA A 166 -12.42 0.83 -9.31
CA ALA A 166 -11.92 0.54 -10.65
C ALA A 166 -10.51 -0.08 -10.64
N ALA A 167 -9.70 0.23 -9.63
CA ALA A 167 -8.33 -0.24 -9.48
C ALA A 167 -8.23 -1.77 -9.37
N ASP A 168 -7.04 -2.31 -9.62
CA ASP A 168 -6.76 -3.73 -9.35
C ASP A 168 -6.66 -3.98 -7.86
N VAL A 169 -6.07 -3.03 -7.13
CA VAL A 169 -6.12 -2.97 -5.67
C VAL A 169 -6.44 -1.53 -5.23
N GLY A 170 -7.49 -1.37 -4.44
CA GLY A 170 -7.84 -0.12 -3.78
C GLY A 170 -7.34 -0.12 -2.33
N ILE A 171 -6.58 0.89 -1.95
CA ILE A 171 -6.06 1.08 -0.60
C ILE A 171 -6.68 2.34 0.00
N ALA A 172 -7.31 2.19 1.16
CA ALA A 172 -7.84 3.31 1.92
C ALA A 172 -6.97 3.61 3.15
N VAL A 173 -6.82 4.90 3.43
CA VAL A 173 -6.13 5.40 4.62
C VAL A 173 -7.10 5.40 5.81
N SER A 174 -6.68 4.96 7.01
CA SER A 174 -7.54 4.63 8.17
C SER A 174 -8.44 5.75 8.71
N ASP A 175 -8.05 7.01 8.49
CA ASP A 175 -8.89 8.19 8.81
C ASP A 175 -9.88 8.54 7.71
N GLY A 176 -9.96 7.71 6.67
CA GLY A 176 -10.82 7.90 5.53
C GLY A 176 -12.31 7.71 5.84
N ALA A 177 -13.16 8.25 4.96
CA ALA A 177 -14.61 8.16 5.09
C ALA A 177 -15.09 6.70 5.23
N GLU A 178 -16.17 6.47 5.98
CA GLU A 178 -16.69 5.11 6.22
C GLU A 178 -16.98 4.34 4.92
N ILE A 179 -17.34 5.08 3.85
CA ILE A 179 -17.56 4.55 2.51
C ILE A 179 -16.25 4.02 1.88
N ALA A 180 -15.13 4.74 2.04
CA ALA A 180 -13.84 4.31 1.51
C ALA A 180 -13.37 3.00 2.16
N ARG A 181 -13.60 2.84 3.48
CA ARG A 181 -13.28 1.60 4.22
C ARG A 181 -14.08 0.38 3.76
N LYS A 182 -15.29 0.59 3.23
CA LYS A 182 -16.15 -0.49 2.71
C LYS A 182 -15.78 -0.90 1.27
N ILE A 183 -15.10 -0.03 0.53
CA ILE A 183 -14.80 -0.21 -0.90
C ILE A 183 -13.35 -0.67 -1.12
N ALA A 184 -12.43 -0.24 -0.27
CA ALA A 184 -11.02 -0.60 -0.37
C ALA A 184 -10.79 -2.07 -0.02
N ASP A 185 -9.79 -2.68 -0.67
CA ASP A 185 -9.33 -4.04 -0.38
C ASP A 185 -8.42 -4.06 0.86
N ILE A 186 -7.68 -2.97 1.09
CA ILE A 186 -6.68 -2.86 2.15
C ILE A 186 -6.83 -1.52 2.86
N MET A 187 -6.64 -1.55 4.18
CA MET A 187 -6.61 -0.38 5.05
C MET A 187 -5.20 -0.16 5.58
N ILE A 188 -4.70 1.07 5.54
CA ILE A 188 -3.40 1.45 6.11
C ILE A 188 -3.60 2.59 7.09
N GLY A 189 -2.92 2.51 8.24
CA GLY A 189 -2.89 3.57 9.24
C GLY A 189 -2.51 4.91 8.61
N SER A 190 -3.24 5.98 8.94
CA SER A 190 -3.01 7.25 8.29
C SER A 190 -1.60 7.78 8.50
N ASP A 191 -1.03 7.54 9.68
CA ASP A 191 0.28 8.02 10.09
C ASP A 191 1.47 7.32 9.40
N ASP A 192 1.22 6.27 8.62
CA ASP A 192 2.28 5.41 8.09
C ASP A 192 2.09 5.05 6.61
N LEU A 193 2.43 5.99 5.73
CA LEU A 193 2.56 5.69 4.29
C LEU A 193 3.72 4.72 4.00
N CYS A 194 4.69 4.53 4.92
CA CYS A 194 5.69 3.47 4.78
C CYS A 194 5.05 2.07 4.86
N GLY A 195 3.87 1.94 5.46
CA GLY A 195 3.04 0.75 5.39
C GLY A 195 2.79 0.28 3.94
N LEU A 196 2.68 1.19 2.98
CA LEU A 196 2.57 0.85 1.55
C LEU A 196 3.83 0.17 1.01
N VAL A 197 5.00 0.64 1.44
CA VAL A 197 6.30 0.07 1.04
C VAL A 197 6.44 -1.33 1.63
N THR A 198 6.11 -1.52 2.90
CA THR A 198 6.12 -2.84 3.57
C THR A 198 5.14 -3.79 2.90
N LEU A 199 3.91 -3.33 2.61
CA LEU A 199 2.90 -4.11 1.91
C LEU A 199 3.39 -4.56 0.52
N LYS A 200 4.01 -3.65 -0.24
CA LYS A 200 4.56 -3.97 -1.56
C LYS A 200 5.73 -4.94 -1.45
N ARG A 201 6.64 -4.75 -0.49
CA ARG A 201 7.77 -5.65 -0.25
C ARG A 201 7.30 -7.06 0.12
N LEU A 202 6.37 -7.18 1.07
CA LEU A 202 5.74 -8.44 1.45
C LEU A 202 5.06 -9.11 0.26
N GLY A 203 4.31 -8.33 -0.53
CA GLY A 203 3.69 -8.80 -1.77
C GLY A 203 4.72 -9.38 -2.75
N ASN A 204 5.81 -8.66 -3.02
CA ASN A 204 6.87 -9.12 -3.92
C ASN A 204 7.51 -10.44 -3.43
N VAL A 205 7.80 -10.55 -2.12
CA VAL A 205 8.37 -11.76 -1.52
C VAL A 205 7.39 -12.93 -1.58
N LEU A 206 6.11 -12.68 -1.28
CA LEU A 206 5.05 -13.69 -1.33
C LEU A 206 4.87 -14.24 -2.76
N VAL A 207 4.75 -13.35 -3.75
CA VAL A 207 4.65 -13.74 -5.17
C VAL A 207 5.88 -14.55 -5.59
N GLY A 208 7.09 -14.14 -5.17
CA GLY A 208 8.31 -14.90 -5.42
C GLY A 208 8.29 -16.30 -4.79
N ARG A 209 7.76 -16.43 -3.57
CA ARG A 209 7.59 -17.72 -2.88
C ARG A 209 6.57 -18.62 -3.59
N ILE A 210 5.43 -18.06 -4.01
CA ILE A 210 4.40 -18.79 -4.78
C ILE A 210 5.00 -19.36 -6.06
N HIS A 211 5.73 -18.55 -6.85
CA HIS A 211 6.33 -19.01 -8.09
C HIS A 211 7.39 -20.10 -7.87
N LYS A 212 8.22 -19.97 -6.81
CA LYS A 212 9.19 -21.01 -6.44
C LYS A 212 8.50 -22.31 -6.05
N ASN A 213 7.45 -22.24 -5.23
CA ASN A 213 6.68 -23.40 -4.81
C ASN A 213 5.97 -24.06 -6.00
N TYR A 214 5.30 -23.28 -6.83
CA TYR A 214 4.62 -23.78 -8.03
C TYR A 214 5.60 -24.52 -8.96
N ARG A 215 6.75 -23.91 -9.25
CA ARG A 215 7.80 -24.55 -10.09
C ARG A 215 8.34 -25.83 -9.46
N ALA A 216 8.53 -25.85 -8.15
CA ALA A 216 8.97 -27.05 -7.43
C ALA A 216 7.94 -28.18 -7.50
N ILE A 217 6.65 -27.87 -7.24
CA ILE A 217 5.55 -28.85 -7.27
C ILE A 217 5.37 -29.41 -8.69
N VAL A 218 5.24 -28.52 -9.68
CA VAL A 218 5.03 -28.94 -11.08
C VAL A 218 6.23 -29.71 -11.59
N GLY A 219 7.45 -29.24 -11.30
CA GLY A 219 8.68 -29.93 -11.72
C GLY A 219 8.80 -31.33 -11.10
N PHE A 220 8.57 -31.44 -9.79
CA PHE A 220 8.63 -32.71 -9.08
C PHE A 220 7.56 -33.70 -9.56
N ASN A 221 6.30 -33.25 -9.69
CA ASN A 221 5.21 -34.10 -10.16
C ASN A 221 5.39 -34.55 -11.61
N THR A 222 5.87 -33.65 -12.48
CA THR A 222 6.17 -33.98 -13.88
C THR A 222 7.27 -35.05 -13.95
N ALA A 223 8.33 -34.92 -13.13
CA ALA A 223 9.38 -35.93 -13.07
C ALA A 223 8.87 -37.29 -12.59
N LEU A 224 8.00 -37.33 -11.56
CA LEU A 224 7.37 -38.57 -11.09
C LEU A 224 6.53 -39.24 -12.19
N ILE A 225 5.74 -38.47 -12.94
CA ILE A 225 4.93 -38.99 -14.06
C ILE A 225 5.84 -39.60 -15.13
N LEU A 226 6.91 -38.90 -15.54
CA LEU A 226 7.84 -39.39 -16.55
C LEU A 226 8.55 -40.68 -16.11
N LEU A 227 9.00 -40.76 -14.86
CA LEU A 227 9.62 -41.96 -14.30
C LEU A 227 8.64 -43.13 -14.18
N GLY A 228 7.37 -42.84 -13.86
CA GLY A 228 6.30 -43.84 -13.83
C GLY A 228 5.99 -44.40 -15.21
N VAL A 229 5.84 -43.53 -16.22
CA VAL A 229 5.62 -43.93 -17.63
C VAL A 229 6.82 -44.70 -18.17
N GLY A 230 8.05 -44.31 -17.80
CA GLY A 230 9.28 -45.01 -18.17
C GLY A 230 9.48 -46.37 -17.48
N GLY A 231 8.57 -46.78 -16.58
CA GLY A 231 8.64 -48.05 -15.86
C GLY A 231 9.71 -48.09 -14.76
N ILE A 232 10.34 -46.96 -14.44
CA ILE A 232 11.40 -46.84 -13.44
C ILE A 232 10.82 -46.76 -12.03
N LEU A 233 9.64 -46.11 -11.88
CA LEU A 233 8.95 -45.95 -10.61
C LEU A 233 7.59 -46.65 -10.62
N GLN A 234 7.33 -47.45 -9.58
CA GLN A 234 6.01 -48.04 -9.36
C GLN A 234 5.00 -46.97 -8.89
N PRO A 235 3.70 -47.11 -9.24
CA PRO A 235 2.66 -46.15 -8.86
C PRO A 235 2.56 -45.89 -7.36
N THR A 236 2.79 -46.91 -6.52
CA THR A 236 2.76 -46.82 -5.05
C THR A 236 3.88 -45.94 -4.51
N SER A 237 5.12 -46.13 -4.98
CA SER A 237 6.26 -45.30 -4.63
C SER A 237 6.09 -43.86 -5.13
N SER A 238 5.55 -43.67 -6.33
CA SER A 238 5.24 -42.35 -6.89
C SER A 238 4.21 -41.60 -6.04
N ALA A 239 3.13 -42.28 -5.62
CA ALA A 239 2.09 -41.68 -4.78
C ALA A 239 2.61 -41.25 -3.40
N LEU A 240 3.47 -42.08 -2.78
CA LEU A 240 4.12 -41.72 -1.51
C LEU A 240 5.02 -40.49 -1.67
N LEU A 241 5.90 -40.46 -2.67
CA LEU A 241 6.80 -39.34 -2.93
C LEU A 241 6.04 -38.04 -3.20
N HIS A 242 4.95 -38.11 -3.98
CA HIS A 242 4.08 -36.97 -4.25
C HIS A 242 3.49 -36.37 -2.96
N ASN A 243 2.89 -37.21 -2.10
CA ASN A 243 2.26 -36.77 -0.86
C ASN A 243 3.30 -36.19 0.13
N THR A 244 4.46 -36.85 0.27
CA THR A 244 5.54 -36.36 1.11
C THR A 244 6.06 -35.00 0.63
N SER A 245 6.24 -34.82 -0.68
CA SER A 245 6.67 -33.54 -1.24
C SER A 245 5.67 -32.42 -1.00
N THR A 246 4.38 -32.72 -1.11
CA THR A 246 3.29 -31.76 -0.87
C THR A 246 3.28 -31.30 0.58
N LEU A 247 3.42 -32.23 1.53
CA LEU A 247 3.53 -31.91 2.95
C LEU A 247 4.78 -31.06 3.26
N ALA A 248 5.94 -31.42 2.69
CA ALA A 248 7.18 -30.69 2.92
C ALA A 248 7.11 -29.24 2.38
N ILE A 249 6.55 -29.04 1.18
CA ILE A 249 6.39 -27.72 0.57
C ILE A 249 5.35 -26.90 1.36
N SER A 250 4.27 -27.53 1.83
CA SER A 250 3.28 -26.87 2.69
C SER A 250 3.89 -26.37 4.00
N LEU A 251 4.65 -27.23 4.70
CA LEU A 251 5.37 -26.86 5.93
C LEU A 251 6.34 -25.71 5.70
N LYS A 252 7.11 -25.75 4.59
CA LYS A 252 8.03 -24.67 4.23
C LYS A 252 7.31 -23.36 3.89
N SER A 253 6.09 -23.43 3.38
CA SER A 253 5.31 -22.25 3.00
C SER A 253 4.77 -21.48 4.20
N MET A 254 4.58 -22.15 5.34
CA MET A 254 4.12 -21.56 6.61
C MET A 254 5.22 -20.83 7.39
N GLN A 255 6.47 -20.83 6.91
CA GLN A 255 7.55 -20.05 7.52
C GLN A 255 7.32 -18.55 7.33
N ASP A 256 7.84 -17.72 8.22
CA ASP A 256 7.70 -16.28 8.10
C ASP A 256 8.35 -15.73 6.82
N LEU A 257 7.79 -14.64 6.31
CA LEU A 257 8.29 -13.91 5.12
C LEU A 257 9.32 -12.84 5.50
N LEU A 258 9.39 -12.48 6.78
CA LEU A 258 10.27 -11.50 7.40
C LEU A 258 10.97 -12.13 8.61
#